data_AF-A0A6A3VQZ0-F1
#
_entry.id   AF-A0A6A3VQZ0-F1
#
_cell.length_a   1.000
_cell.length_b   1.000
_cell.length_c   1.000
_cell.angle_alpha   90.00
_cell.angle_beta   90.00
_cell.angle_gamma   90.00
#
_symmetry.space_group_name_H-M   'P 1'
#
loop_
_entity.id
_entity.type
_entity.pdbx_description
1 polymer ?
#
loop_
_entity_poly.entity_id
_entity_poly.type
_entity_poly.pdbx_seq_one_letter_code
_entity_poly.pdbx_strand_id
1 'polypeptide(L)'
;MGCGLLGGSVVLGGSVVVGGSVVLGGSVVFGGSLVLGGSVVLDGGSVVLGGSVVLGGSVVLGGSVVLGGSVVLGGSVVLGGSVVLGGSVVLGGSVVLGGSVVLGGAVVLGGSVVLGGLVVLGGSVVLGGSVVLGGSVVLGGSVVFGGSVVLGGSVVLGGSVVLGGSVVLGGSVVLGNSTSALSSRRLVGKR
;
A
#
# COMPACT_ATOMS: atom_id res chain seq x y z
N MET A 1 -6.38 27.42 -12.79
CA MET A 1 -7.63 27.01 -12.11
C MET A 1 -7.33 25.76 -11.29
N GLY A 2 -7.39 25.69 -9.98
CA GLY A 2 -7.30 26.62 -8.86
C GLY A 2 -6.92 25.69 -7.70
N CYS A 3 -5.76 25.88 -7.05
CA CYS A 3 -5.33 25.00 -5.97
C CYS A 3 -6.23 25.29 -4.76
N GLY A 4 -7.25 24.45 -4.55
CA GLY A 4 -8.16 24.58 -3.43
C GLY A 4 -7.49 24.11 -2.15
N LEU A 5 -6.75 25.00 -1.49
CA LEU A 5 -6.26 24.79 -0.13
C LEU A 5 -7.43 24.94 0.83
N LEU A 6 -7.94 23.81 1.33
CA LEU A 6 -8.86 23.77 2.46
C LEU A 6 -8.05 23.37 3.69
N GLY A 7 -7.86 24.31 4.62
CA GLY A 7 -7.30 24.05 5.93
C GLY A 7 -8.41 23.75 6.94
N GLY A 8 -8.36 22.58 7.59
CA GLY A 8 -9.32 22.21 8.65
C GLY A 8 -9.78 20.76 8.54
N SER A 9 -10.69 20.34 9.41
CA SER A 9 -11.33 19.02 9.28
C SER A 9 -12.36 19.05 8.14
N VAL A 10 -12.13 18.26 7.09
CA VAL A 10 -13.02 18.18 5.92
C VAL A 10 -13.79 16.85 5.99
N VAL A 11 -15.11 16.93 6.13
CA VAL A 11 -16.00 15.76 6.06
C VAL A 11 -16.94 15.94 4.89
N LEU A 12 -16.82 15.07 3.90
CA LEU A 12 -17.68 15.07 2.73
C LEU A 12 -18.46 13.76 2.65
N GLY A 13 -19.78 13.87 2.74
CA GLY A 13 -20.73 12.78 2.51
C GLY A 13 -21.22 12.78 1.06
N GLY A 14 -21.45 11.60 0.50
CA GLY A 14 -21.98 11.44 -0.86
C GLY A 14 -20.91 11.30 -1.95
N SER A 15 -21.33 11.47 -3.21
CA SER A 15 -20.45 11.34 -4.37
C SER A 15 -19.74 12.67 -4.65
N VAL A 16 -18.41 12.67 -4.61
CA VAL A 16 -17.58 13.85 -4.86
C VAL A 16 -16.68 13.59 -6.07
N VAL A 17 -16.74 14.48 -7.06
CA VAL A 17 -15.87 14.45 -8.23
C VAL A 17 -15.14 15.77 -8.31
N VAL A 18 -13.81 15.75 -8.23
CA VAL A 18 -12.97 16.94 -8.41
C VAL A 18 -11.96 16.68 -9.52
N GLY A 19 -11.96 17.55 -10.52
CA GLY A 19 -10.91 17.59 -11.54
C GLY A 19 -9.82 18.59 -11.15
N GLY A 20 -8.56 18.22 -11.38
CA GLY A 20 -7.39 19.05 -11.12
C GLY A 20 -6.58 18.64 -9.90
N SER A 21 -5.66 19.51 -9.49
CA SER A 21 -4.83 19.25 -8.31
C SER A 21 -5.57 19.64 -7.03
N VAL A 22 -5.58 18.75 -6.04
CA VAL A 22 -6.26 18.96 -4.76
C VAL A 22 -5.24 18.89 -3.64
N VAL A 23 -5.25 19.89 -2.75
CA VAL A 23 -4.41 19.92 -1.55
C VAL A 23 -5.30 20.16 -0.34
N LEU A 24 -5.47 19.15 0.50
CA LEU A 24 -6.22 19.29 1.77
C LEU A 24 -5.26 19.12 2.94
N GLY A 25 -5.39 19.99 3.93
CA GLY A 25 -4.66 19.88 5.20
C GLY A 25 -5.60 19.59 6.35
N GLY A 26 -5.14 18.83 7.34
CA GLY A 26 -5.94 18.46 8.52
C GLY A 26 -6.59 17.07 8.42
N SER A 27 -7.65 16.83 9.20
CA SER A 27 -8.34 15.54 9.19
C SER A 27 -9.37 15.47 8.07
N VAL A 28 -9.25 14.50 7.16
CA VAL A 28 -10.11 14.37 5.99
C VAL A 28 -10.88 13.06 6.04
N VAL A 29 -12.20 13.14 5.94
CA VAL A 29 -13.10 11.98 5.91
C VAL A 29 -14.00 12.03 4.68
N PHE A 30 -13.92 11.00 3.86
CA PHE A 30 -14.84 10.77 2.74
C PHE A 30 -15.62 9.48 2.99
N GLY A 31 -16.96 9.57 3.04
CA GLY A 31 -17.82 8.41 3.32
C GLY A 31 -18.53 7.81 2.12
N GLY A 32 -18.39 8.41 0.93
CA GLY A 32 -19.10 8.01 -0.29
C GLY A 32 -18.18 7.74 -1.47
N SER A 33 -18.70 7.92 -2.70
CA SER A 33 -17.91 7.71 -3.91
C SER A 33 -17.01 8.91 -4.19
N LEU A 34 -15.69 8.75 -4.16
CA LEU A 34 -14.73 9.82 -4.42
C LEU A 34 -14.00 9.58 -5.73
N VAL A 35 -14.04 10.54 -6.65
CA VAL A 35 -13.20 10.55 -7.84
C VAL A 35 -12.38 11.83 -7.89
N LEU A 36 -11.07 11.73 -7.70
CA LEU A 36 -10.15 12.84 -7.87
C LEU A 36 -9.25 12.57 -9.08
N GLY A 37 -9.29 13.47 -10.07
CA GLY A 37 -8.42 13.40 -11.23
C GLY A 37 -7.31 14.44 -11.13
N GLY A 38 -6.05 14.03 -11.07
CA GLY A 38 -4.90 14.95 -11.08
C GLY A 38 -3.85 14.60 -10.02
N SER A 39 -3.23 15.61 -9.41
CA SER A 39 -2.33 15.40 -8.27
C SER A 39 -3.08 15.66 -6.97
N VAL A 40 -3.11 14.67 -6.08
CA VAL A 40 -3.80 14.75 -4.78
C VAL A 40 -2.75 14.74 -3.67
N VAL A 41 -2.75 15.77 -2.84
CA VAL A 41 -1.90 15.84 -1.64
C VAL A 41 -2.80 16.04 -0.43
N LEU A 42 -2.87 15.02 0.42
CA LEU A 42 -3.53 15.11 1.73
C LEU A 42 -2.45 15.08 2.80
N ASP A 43 -1.96 16.25 3.18
CA ASP A 43 -0.92 16.41 4.20
C ASP A 43 -1.57 16.88 5.51
N GLY A 44 -2.15 15.92 6.22
CA GLY A 44 -2.93 16.19 7.42
C GLY A 44 -2.95 14.98 8.36
N GLY A 45 -3.35 15.19 9.62
CA GLY A 45 -3.15 14.21 10.68
C GLY A 45 -3.79 12.84 10.43
N SER A 46 -5.04 12.81 9.93
CA SER A 46 -5.76 11.56 9.65
C SER A 46 -6.59 11.66 8.38
N VAL A 47 -6.44 10.70 7.48
CA VAL A 47 -7.21 10.56 6.24
C VAL A 47 -8.00 9.27 6.30
N VAL A 48 -9.33 9.36 6.20
CA VAL A 48 -10.22 8.19 6.16
C VAL A 48 -11.03 8.25 4.88
N LEU A 49 -10.77 7.32 3.97
CA LEU A 49 -11.55 7.17 2.74
C LEU A 49 -12.35 5.87 2.81
N GLY A 50 -13.67 6.00 2.91
CA GLY A 50 -14.61 4.88 2.88
C GLY A 50 -15.39 4.83 1.57
N GLY A 51 -15.87 3.65 1.21
CA GLY A 51 -16.73 3.45 0.05
C GLY A 51 -15.96 3.10 -1.22
N SER A 52 -16.22 3.82 -2.31
CA SER A 52 -15.61 3.62 -3.62
C SER A 52 -14.74 4.81 -4.00
N VAL A 53 -13.42 4.64 -3.99
CA VAL A 53 -12.47 5.75 -4.17
C VAL A 53 -11.62 5.49 -5.40
N VAL A 54 -11.56 6.46 -6.31
CA VAL A 54 -10.70 6.45 -7.48
C VAL A 54 -9.86 7.71 -7.50
N LEU A 55 -8.56 7.59 -7.24
CA LEU A 55 -7.62 8.70 -7.36
C LEU A 55 -6.70 8.43 -8.56
N GLY A 56 -6.73 9.31 -9.56
CA GLY A 56 -5.79 9.27 -10.67
C GLY A 56 -4.51 10.05 -10.37
N GLY A 57 -3.45 9.81 -11.15
CA GLY A 57 -2.27 10.67 -11.21
C GLY A 57 -1.22 10.45 -10.12
N SER A 58 -0.91 11.48 -9.33
CA SER A 58 0.07 11.41 -8.24
C SER A 58 -0.64 11.64 -6.91
N VAL A 59 -0.58 10.67 -6.00
CA VAL A 59 -1.27 10.69 -4.72
C VAL A 59 -0.25 10.66 -3.59
N VAL A 60 -0.29 11.66 -2.73
CA VAL A 60 0.54 11.73 -1.52
C VAL A 60 -0.38 11.89 -0.32
N LEU A 61 -0.42 10.88 0.55
CA LEU A 61 -1.18 10.91 1.80
C LEU A 61 -0.22 10.81 2.98
N GLY A 62 -0.23 11.84 3.84
CA GLY A 62 0.54 11.89 5.08
C GLY A 62 -0.26 11.42 6.30
N GLY A 63 0.44 11.22 7.43
CA GLY A 63 -0.20 10.98 8.72
C GLY A 63 -0.75 9.56 8.92
N SER A 64 -1.98 9.45 9.40
CA SER A 64 -2.69 8.17 9.54
C SER A 64 -3.70 8.00 8.41
N VAL A 65 -3.50 7.01 7.55
CA VAL A 65 -4.33 6.75 6.37
C VAL A 65 -5.12 5.46 6.59
N VAL A 66 -6.45 5.56 6.52
CA VAL A 66 -7.36 4.41 6.54
C VAL A 66 -8.16 4.40 5.26
N LEU A 67 -7.91 3.40 4.42
CA LEU A 67 -8.67 3.17 3.19
C LEU A 67 -9.57 1.95 3.41
N GLY A 68 -10.87 2.13 3.32
CA GLY A 68 -11.87 1.09 3.46
C GLY A 68 -12.77 0.97 2.23
N GLY A 69 -13.17 -0.25 1.90
CA GLY A 69 -14.08 -0.52 0.79
C GLY A 69 -13.34 -0.88 -0.50
N SER A 70 -13.65 -0.21 -1.60
CA SER A 70 -13.07 -0.44 -2.92
C SER A 70 -12.25 0.78 -3.33
N VAL A 71 -10.92 0.68 -3.31
CA VAL A 71 -10.03 1.81 -3.61
C VAL A 71 -9.13 1.50 -4.80
N VAL A 72 -9.09 2.42 -5.76
CA VAL A 72 -8.21 2.36 -6.93
C VAL A 72 -7.36 3.63 -6.96
N LEU A 73 -6.05 3.49 -6.74
CA LEU A 73 -5.09 4.58 -6.89
C LEU A 73 -4.21 4.31 -8.10
N GLY A 74 -4.20 5.23 -9.06
CA GLY A 74 -3.36 5.14 -10.26
C GLY A 74 -2.09 5.98 -10.15
N GLY A 75 -1.05 5.59 -10.90
CA GLY A 75 0.14 6.40 -11.13
C GLY A 75 1.23 6.28 -10.06
N SER A 76 1.49 7.35 -9.30
CA SER A 76 2.50 7.34 -8.22
C SER A 76 1.83 7.58 -6.88
N VAL A 77 1.95 6.64 -5.95
CA VAL A 77 1.28 6.65 -4.66
C VAL A 77 2.32 6.63 -3.54
N VAL A 78 2.26 7.63 -2.67
CA VAL A 78 3.11 7.73 -1.47
C VAL A 78 2.19 7.83 -0.26
N LEU A 79 2.22 6.82 0.62
CA LEU A 79 1.48 6.82 1.87
C LEU A 79 2.49 6.79 3.04
N GLY A 80 2.45 7.81 3.89
CA GLY A 80 3.33 7.94 5.06
C GLY A 80 2.62 7.58 6.37
N GLY A 81 3.42 7.36 7.43
CA GLY A 81 2.96 7.22 8.81
C GLY A 81 2.33 5.87 9.13
N SER A 82 1.00 5.82 9.29
CA SER A 82 0.26 4.61 9.63
C SER A 82 -0.80 4.34 8.58
N VAL A 83 -0.67 3.25 7.82
CA VAL A 83 -1.53 2.92 6.68
C VAL A 83 -2.31 1.65 6.97
N VAL A 84 -3.63 1.73 6.94
CA VAL A 84 -4.54 0.58 7.05
C VAL A 84 -5.35 0.49 5.76
N LEU A 85 -5.15 -0.58 5.00
CA LEU A 85 -5.92 -0.89 3.81
C LEU A 85 -6.86 -2.07 4.11
N GLY A 86 -8.16 -1.78 4.15
CA GLY A 86 -9.23 -2.75 4.29
C GLY A 86 -10.07 -2.88 3.02
N GLY A 87 -10.56 -4.09 2.75
CA GLY A 87 -11.41 -4.37 1.58
C GLY A 87 -10.61 -4.71 0.32
N SER A 88 -11.02 -4.15 -0.82
CA SER A 88 -10.45 -4.39 -2.15
C SER A 88 -9.66 -3.17 -2.60
N VAL A 89 -8.33 -3.24 -2.59
CA VAL A 89 -7.46 -2.11 -2.93
C VAL A 89 -6.57 -2.44 -4.12
N VAL A 90 -6.58 -1.57 -5.13
CA VAL A 90 -5.71 -1.67 -6.31
C VAL A 90 -4.84 -0.42 -6.37
N LEU A 91 -3.54 -0.57 -6.20
CA LEU A 91 -2.56 0.50 -6.37
C LEU A 91 -1.73 0.22 -7.63
N GLY A 92 -1.74 1.13 -8.59
CA GLY A 92 -0.98 1.01 -9.83
C GLY A 92 0.28 1.86 -9.84
N GLY A 93 1.27 1.45 -10.64
CA GLY A 93 2.47 2.23 -10.96
C GLY A 93 3.59 2.14 -9.91
N SER A 94 3.90 3.23 -9.23
CA SER A 94 4.94 3.25 -8.17
C SER A 94 4.31 3.50 -6.81
N VAL A 95 4.49 2.59 -5.87
CA VAL A 95 3.86 2.63 -4.55
C VAL A 95 4.93 2.63 -3.46
N VAL A 96 4.88 3.63 -2.59
CA VAL A 96 5.75 3.74 -1.41
C VAL A 96 4.87 3.82 -0.17
N LEU A 97 4.95 2.80 0.70
CA LEU A 97 4.26 2.79 1.99
C LEU A 97 5.31 2.81 3.11
N GLY A 98 5.26 3.82 3.97
CA GLY A 98 6.19 3.99 5.09
C GLY A 98 5.53 3.87 6.46
N GLY A 99 6.32 3.48 7.45
CA GLY A 99 5.95 3.47 8.87
C GLY A 99 5.30 2.16 9.31
N SER A 100 3.99 2.16 9.59
CA SER A 100 3.24 0.95 9.95
C SER A 100 2.15 0.67 8.91
N VAL A 101 2.21 -0.48 8.24
CA VAL A 101 1.32 -0.85 7.14
C VAL A 101 0.58 -2.13 7.48
N VAL A 102 -0.76 -2.07 7.45
CA VAL A 102 -1.62 -3.24 7.66
C VAL A 102 -2.52 -3.42 6.42
N LEU A 103 -2.38 -4.56 5.74
CA LEU A 103 -3.21 -4.94 4.59
C LEU A 103 -4.10 -6.12 4.98
N GLY A 104 -5.39 -5.86 5.16
CA GLY A 104 -6.35 -6.83 5.74
C GLY A 104 -7.33 -7.48 4.75
N GLY A 105 -7.24 -7.20 3.45
CA GLY A 105 -8.21 -7.66 2.45
C GLY A 105 -7.59 -8.18 1.15
N ALA A 106 -8.26 -7.94 0.03
CA ALA A 106 -7.76 -8.24 -1.31
C ALA A 106 -6.98 -7.03 -1.84
N VAL A 107 -5.64 -7.11 -1.83
CA VAL A 107 -4.79 -5.99 -2.25
C VAL A 107 -3.96 -6.37 -3.47
N VAL A 108 -4.01 -5.54 -4.50
CA VAL A 108 -3.18 -5.67 -5.71
C VAL A 108 -2.29 -4.45 -5.82
N LEU A 109 -0.98 -4.65 -5.73
CA LEU A 109 0.01 -3.60 -5.95
C LEU A 109 0.76 -3.89 -7.26
N GLY A 110 0.56 -3.03 -8.25
CA GLY A 110 1.23 -3.10 -9.55
C GLY A 110 2.53 -2.29 -9.57
N GLY A 111 3.46 -2.69 -10.45
CA GLY A 111 4.69 -1.96 -10.72
C GLY A 111 5.73 -2.05 -9.60
N SER A 112 6.29 -0.92 -9.16
CA SER A 112 7.37 -0.89 -8.15
C SER A 112 6.80 -0.58 -6.78
N VAL A 113 7.03 -1.46 -5.80
CA VAL A 113 6.48 -1.36 -4.45
C VAL A 113 7.60 -1.32 -3.43
N VAL A 114 7.59 -0.31 -2.56
CA VAL A 114 8.50 -0.19 -1.42
C VAL A 114 7.67 -0.13 -0.15
N LEU A 115 7.83 -1.13 0.72
CA LEU A 115 7.21 -1.16 2.05
C LEU A 115 8.30 -1.07 3.11
N GLY A 116 8.22 -0.07 3.99
CA GLY A 116 9.19 0.14 5.06
C GLY A 116 8.55 0.16 6.45
N GLY A 117 9.29 -0.32 7.45
CA GLY A 117 8.92 -0.25 8.85
C GLY A 117 8.27 -1.55 9.34
N LEU A 118 7.03 -1.49 9.82
CA LEU A 118 6.27 -2.66 10.29
C LEU A 118 5.17 -2.97 9.29
N VAL A 119 5.24 -4.12 8.62
CA VAL A 119 4.28 -4.52 7.58
C VAL A 119 3.58 -5.81 7.97
N VAL A 120 2.25 -5.78 7.98
CA VAL A 120 1.41 -6.96 8.25
C VAL A 120 0.47 -7.19 7.08
N LEU A 121 0.62 -8.34 6.40
CA LEU A 121 -0.24 -8.76 5.29
C LEU A 121 -1.11 -9.94 5.75
N GLY A 122 -2.38 -9.68 6.03
CA GLY A 122 -3.31 -10.68 6.59
C GLY A 122 -4.29 -11.29 5.58
N GLY A 123 -4.42 -10.74 4.38
CA GLY A 123 -5.41 -11.16 3.37
C GLY A 123 -4.80 -11.79 2.12
N SER A 124 -5.46 -11.58 0.97
CA SER A 124 -4.97 -12.00 -0.35
C SER A 124 -4.23 -10.84 -0.99
N VAL A 125 -2.90 -10.90 -1.05
CA VAL A 125 -2.06 -9.82 -1.58
C VAL A 125 -1.31 -10.27 -2.82
N VAL A 126 -1.42 -9.51 -3.90
CA VAL A 126 -0.70 -9.74 -5.16
C VAL A 126 0.21 -8.54 -5.45
N LEU A 127 1.48 -8.81 -5.67
CA LEU A 127 2.51 -7.81 -5.90
C LEU A 127 3.17 -8.09 -7.26
N GLY A 128 2.81 -7.30 -8.27
CA GLY A 128 3.05 -7.67 -9.67
C GLY A 128 4.46 -7.37 -10.22
N GLY A 129 5.19 -6.40 -9.66
CA GLY A 129 6.51 -6.00 -10.17
C GLY A 129 7.62 -6.12 -9.14
N SER A 130 8.48 -5.09 -9.05
CA SER A 130 9.62 -5.11 -8.13
C SER A 130 9.17 -4.73 -6.73
N VAL A 131 9.43 -5.58 -5.74
CA VAL A 131 9.05 -5.36 -4.35
C VAL A 131 10.26 -5.28 -3.46
N VAL A 132 10.34 -4.23 -2.68
CA VAL A 132 11.32 -4.07 -1.59
C VAL A 132 10.57 -4.01 -0.27
N LEU A 133 10.84 -4.97 0.60
CA LEU A 133 10.31 -5.02 1.96
C LEU A 133 11.46 -4.76 2.93
N GLY A 134 11.33 -3.73 3.76
CA GLY A 134 12.32 -3.38 4.79
C GLY A 134 11.70 -3.31 6.18
N GLY A 135 12.46 -3.74 7.18
CA GLY A 135 12.06 -3.69 8.59
C GLY A 135 11.49 -5.02 9.08
N SER A 136 10.34 -5.00 9.74
CA SER A 136 9.67 -6.17 10.28
C SER A 136 8.43 -6.49 9.45
N VAL A 137 8.42 -7.64 8.77
CA VAL A 137 7.31 -8.04 7.88
C VAL A 137 6.71 -9.36 8.32
N VAL A 138 5.38 -9.40 8.43
CA VAL A 138 4.61 -10.60 8.75
C VAL A 138 3.58 -10.86 7.66
N LEU A 139 3.70 -12.01 7.00
CA LEU A 139 2.77 -12.47 5.97
C LEU A 139 1.93 -13.61 6.54
N GLY A 140 0.65 -13.36 6.84
CA GLY A 140 -0.26 -14.32 7.45
C GLY A 140 -1.33 -14.91 6.51
N GLY A 141 -1.51 -14.35 5.32
CA GLY A 141 -2.52 -14.77 4.33
C GLY A 141 -1.94 -15.44 3.08
N SER A 142 -2.59 -15.21 1.93
CA SER A 142 -2.11 -15.67 0.62
C SER A 142 -1.38 -14.53 -0.07
N VAL A 143 -0.06 -14.64 -0.24
CA VAL A 143 0.76 -13.58 -0.85
C VAL A 143 1.45 -14.09 -2.09
N VAL A 144 1.27 -13.41 -3.22
CA VAL A 144 1.92 -13.73 -4.49
C VAL A 144 2.79 -12.57 -4.92
N PHE A 145 4.07 -12.85 -5.18
CA PHE A 145 5.01 -11.92 -5.78
C PHE A 145 5.26 -12.34 -7.23
N GLY A 146 4.95 -11.48 -8.19
CA GLY A 146 5.09 -11.74 -9.62
C GLY A 146 6.43 -11.32 -10.23
N GLY A 147 7.14 -10.38 -9.59
CA GLY A 147 8.43 -9.85 -10.07
C GLY A 147 9.58 -10.09 -9.08
N SER A 148 10.61 -9.23 -9.14
CA SER A 148 11.77 -9.34 -8.25
C SER A 148 11.43 -8.89 -6.83
N VAL A 149 11.89 -9.66 -5.84
CA VAL A 149 11.61 -9.42 -4.42
C VAL A 149 12.91 -9.25 -3.65
N VAL A 150 13.02 -8.17 -2.88
CA VAL A 150 14.09 -7.97 -1.90
C VAL A 150 13.44 -7.89 -0.52
N LEU A 151 13.76 -8.86 0.31
CA LEU A 151 13.35 -8.90 1.71
C LEU A 151 14.55 -8.49 2.57
N GLY A 152 14.39 -7.46 3.39
CA GLY A 152 15.38 -7.01 4.36
C GLY A 152 14.80 -6.92 5.76
N GLY A 153 15.65 -7.12 6.78
CA GLY A 153 15.24 -7.06 8.19
C GLY A 153 14.75 -8.40 8.73
N SER A 154 13.60 -8.41 9.40
CA SER A 154 12.98 -9.60 9.98
C SER A 154 11.69 -9.94 9.26
N VAL A 155 11.63 -11.07 8.56
CA VAL A 155 10.47 -11.48 7.78
C VAL A 155 9.93 -12.83 8.26
N VAL A 156 8.63 -12.88 8.53
CA VAL A 156 7.91 -14.09 8.91
C VAL A 156 6.86 -14.41 7.85
N LEU A 157 6.96 -15.60 7.28
CA LEU A 157 6.10 -16.08 6.19
C LEU A 157 5.18 -17.19 6.73
N GLY A 158 4.09 -16.83 7.41
CA GLY A 158 3.20 -17.77 8.10
C GLY A 158 2.07 -18.38 7.27
N GLY A 159 1.73 -17.78 6.12
CA GLY A 159 0.67 -18.24 5.22
C GLY A 159 1.16 -18.91 3.92
N SER A 160 0.31 -18.89 2.89
CA SER A 160 0.65 -19.38 1.54
C SER A 160 1.39 -18.30 0.76
N VAL A 161 2.70 -18.43 0.62
CA VAL A 161 3.54 -17.42 -0.07
C VAL A 161 4.11 -18.01 -1.35
N VAL A 162 3.81 -17.36 -2.48
CA VAL A 162 4.38 -17.68 -3.79
C VAL A 162 5.35 -16.58 -4.18
N LEU A 163 6.62 -16.96 -4.31
CA LEU A 163 7.67 -16.06 -4.78
C LEU A 163 8.01 -16.38 -6.23
N GLY A 164 7.51 -15.54 -7.14
CA GLY A 164 7.96 -15.47 -8.53
C GLY A 164 9.20 -14.58 -8.68
N GLY A 165 9.76 -14.54 -9.88
CA GLY A 165 10.90 -13.68 -10.22
C GLY A 165 12.16 -13.92 -9.37
N SER A 166 13.10 -12.97 -9.34
CA SER A 166 14.32 -13.11 -8.53
C SER A 166 14.08 -12.74 -7.07
N VAL A 167 14.50 -13.58 -6.13
CA VAL A 167 14.32 -13.32 -4.69
C VAL A 167 15.68 -13.13 -4.01
N VAL A 168 15.83 -12.00 -3.33
CA VAL A 168 16.96 -11.70 -2.45
C VAL A 168 16.44 -11.66 -1.02
N LEU A 169 16.94 -12.57 -0.19
CA LEU A 169 16.64 -12.61 1.24
C LEU A 169 17.84 -12.07 2.01
N GLY A 170 17.63 -10.96 2.71
CA GLY A 170 18.56 -10.38 3.68
C GLY A 170 17.94 -10.37 5.08
N GLY A 171 18.80 -10.39 6.10
CA GLY A 171 18.36 -10.43 7.50
C GLY A 171 17.84 -11.80 7.94
N SER A 172 16.88 -11.82 8.87
CA SER A 172 16.30 -13.04 9.44
C SER A 172 14.98 -13.36 8.75
N VAL A 173 14.86 -14.55 8.15
CA VAL A 173 13.65 -15.00 7.45
C VAL A 173 13.17 -16.31 8.05
N VAL A 174 11.94 -16.31 8.56
CA VAL A 174 11.24 -17.49 9.06
C VAL A 174 10.23 -17.94 8.01
N LEU A 175 10.45 -19.14 7.46
CA LEU A 175 9.57 -19.78 6.48
C LEU A 175 8.57 -20.67 7.22
N GLY A 176 7.28 -20.37 7.06
CA GLY A 176 6.19 -21.24 7.48
C GLY A 176 5.91 -22.35 6.47
N ASN A 177 4.80 -23.05 6.68
CA ASN A 177 4.61 -24.42 6.21
C ASN A 177 4.29 -24.53 4.70
N SER A 178 4.05 -23.42 4.00
CA SER A 178 3.57 -23.42 2.59
C SER A 178 4.16 -22.29 1.75
N THR A 179 5.49 -22.18 1.76
CA THR A 179 6.22 -21.21 0.91
C THR A 179 6.75 -21.89 -0.36
N SER A 180 6.25 -21.47 -1.52
CA SER A 180 6.64 -21.98 -2.84
C SER A 180 7.47 -20.93 -3.57
N ALA A 181 8.73 -21.24 -3.90
CA ALA A 181 9.61 -20.37 -4.66
C ALA A 181 9.91 -21.01 -6.03
N LEU A 182 9.57 -20.32 -7.12
CA LEU A 182 9.70 -20.85 -8.49
C LEU A 182 11.03 -20.49 -9.20
N SER A 183 12.00 -19.88 -8.50
CA SER A 183 13.13 -19.19 -9.14
C SER A 183 14.51 -19.37 -8.47
N SER A 184 15.55 -19.01 -9.22
CA SER A 184 16.98 -19.13 -8.92
C SER A 184 17.37 -18.44 -7.60
N ARG A 185 17.63 -19.24 -6.57
CA ARG A 185 18.05 -18.78 -5.24
C ARG A 185 19.45 -18.18 -5.26
N ARG A 186 19.62 -16.96 -4.75
CA ARG A 186 20.88 -16.52 -4.13
C ARG A 186 20.61 -16.30 -2.64
N LEU A 187 20.79 -17.35 -1.85
CA LEU A 187 20.69 -17.29 -0.40
C LEU A 187 21.95 -16.63 0.16
N VAL A 188 21.83 -15.44 0.72
CA VAL A 188 22.85 -14.84 1.59
C VAL A 188 22.26 -14.73 2.99
N GLY A 189 21.95 -15.88 3.60
CA GLY A 189 21.59 -15.97 5.01
C GLY A 189 22.82 -16.39 5.80
N LYS A 190 23.31 -15.53 6.69
CA LYS A 190 24.19 -16.00 7.79
C LYS A 190 23.30 -16.75 8.78
N ARG A 191 23.75 -17.96 9.12
CA ARG A 191 23.22 -18.73 10.27
C ARG A 191 23.33 -17.93 11.54
#